data_AF-E6QZ74-F1
#
_entry.id   AF-E6QZ74-F1
#
_cell.length_a   1.000
_cell.length_b   1.000
_cell.length_c   1.000
_cell.angle_alpha   90.00
_cell.angle_beta   90.00
_cell.angle_gamma   90.00
#
_symmetry.space_group_name_H-M   'P 1'
#
loop_
_entity.id
_entity.type
_entity.pdbx_description
1 polymer ?
#
loop_
_entity_poly.entity_id
_entity_poly.type
_entity_poly.pdbx_seq_one_letter_code
_entity_poly.pdbx_strand_id
1 'polypeptide(L)'
;MVGLSVEDKCKLAARLVEQTPPGEINDVINDIRAIINDDQALMPHVLPALRSYNLSQLHVVEHPELSEVPAHTSLLSEAVILPGSESERYVDNIGKNSFAFDHLTFTVSDYQPYELPEEEEAFRAELAKSLEAYSKNHFPSGFYSVACSQFPLNPQPAAAPITEPEAVIPGGGAPTERAPEAQDPIPATAEGEASAEPPVEKMDTEEDADFTDVVNELVNSGDLEPSSTPAVGDVGIKEDITDPEHLEELDEAVEEEKEREEEEEREMGEGNAVEKTEPKVEEEDGHKLPQEEEEEIEKKVEGLKMDKKQEKIENPVYTLEVVGNRYNPSNFWTGRWRTRWVVDQTAGKVNGTIQVDVHYYEQGNVQLATKHTASFPYPTEPNGSQSIASQIVTTISKIETNYHLELNDVYSELGEKAFRALRRALPVTRQKMDWDKVTGYTLGADLSKARA
;
A
#
# COMPACT_ATOMS: atom_id res chain seq x y z
N MET A 1 9.60 27.64 32.68
CA MET A 1 8.83 27.62 31.42
C MET A 1 7.57 26.83 31.70
N VAL A 2 6.43 27.16 31.07
CA VAL A 2 5.27 26.24 31.09
C VAL A 2 5.57 25.16 30.04
N GLY A 3 5.46 23.89 30.42
CA GLY A 3 5.61 22.77 29.47
C GLY A 3 4.42 22.71 28.52
N LEU A 4 4.59 22.10 27.35
CA LEU A 4 3.45 21.78 26.47
C LEU A 4 2.47 20.86 27.21
N SER A 5 1.17 21.03 26.93
CA SER A 5 0.15 20.09 27.39
C SER A 5 0.33 18.73 26.71
N VAL A 6 -0.25 17.67 27.28
CA VAL A 6 -0.25 16.35 26.62
C VAL A 6 -0.96 16.43 25.27
N GLU A 7 -2.09 17.14 25.18
CA GLU A 7 -2.82 17.40 23.94
C GLU A 7 -1.96 18.09 22.86
N ASP A 8 -1.13 19.07 23.24
CA ASP A 8 -0.20 19.74 22.32
C ASP A 8 0.94 18.82 21.87
N LYS A 9 1.44 17.93 22.75
CA LYS A 9 2.41 16.90 22.37
C LYS A 9 1.80 15.93 21.35
N CYS A 10 0.60 15.41 21.59
CA CYS A 10 -0.07 14.47 20.69
C CYS A 10 -0.38 15.12 19.32
N LYS A 11 -0.75 16.39 19.28
CA LYS A 11 -0.88 17.18 18.03
C LYS A 11 0.43 17.40 17.29
N LEU A 12 1.58 17.41 17.97
CA LEU A 12 2.89 17.46 17.33
C LEU A 12 3.30 16.06 16.82
N ALA A 13 3.07 15.01 17.61
CA ALA A 13 3.29 13.63 17.19
C ALA A 13 2.51 13.25 15.92
N ALA A 14 1.22 13.62 15.85
CA ALA A 14 0.41 13.43 14.64
C ALA A 14 1.08 14.03 13.38
N ARG A 15 1.74 15.19 13.49
CA ARG A 15 2.45 15.83 12.37
C ARG A 15 3.79 15.16 12.03
N LEU A 16 4.41 14.46 12.98
CA LEU A 16 5.60 13.66 12.73
C LEU A 16 5.23 12.41 11.95
N VAL A 17 4.13 11.73 12.33
CA VAL A 17 3.54 10.60 11.58
C VAL A 17 3.22 10.98 10.13
N GLU A 18 2.63 12.16 9.89
CA GLU A 18 2.39 12.68 8.53
C GLU A 18 3.67 12.99 7.73
N GLN A 19 4.82 13.15 8.39
CA GLN A 19 6.12 13.53 7.79
C GLN A 19 7.11 12.38 7.73
N THR A 20 6.73 11.17 8.16
CA THR A 20 7.60 9.99 8.16
C THR A 20 8.11 9.65 6.75
N PRO A 21 9.41 9.31 6.59
CA PRO A 21 9.90 8.71 5.36
C PRO A 21 9.21 7.37 5.02
N PRO A 22 9.10 7.03 3.73
CA PRO A 22 8.38 5.84 3.28
C PRO A 22 9.12 4.55 3.70
N GLY A 23 8.48 3.72 4.52
CA GLY A 23 9.07 2.48 5.05
C GLY A 23 9.74 2.61 6.42
N GLU A 24 9.58 3.76 7.11
CA GLU A 24 10.11 4.02 8.47
C GLU A 24 8.98 4.34 9.47
N ILE A 25 7.73 3.97 9.14
CA ILE A 25 6.52 4.38 9.88
C ILE A 25 6.43 3.73 11.26
N ASN A 26 6.84 2.46 11.37
CA ASN A 26 6.82 1.72 12.62
C ASN A 26 7.85 2.26 13.62
N ASP A 27 9.06 2.57 13.16
CA ASP A 27 10.13 3.15 13.98
C ASP A 27 9.71 4.52 14.56
N VAL A 28 9.21 5.42 13.70
CA VAL A 28 8.74 6.75 14.13
C VAL A 28 7.58 6.66 15.13
N ILE A 29 6.68 5.69 14.98
CA ILE A 29 5.58 5.49 15.94
C ILE A 29 6.10 4.95 17.27
N ASN A 30 7.06 4.03 17.27
CA ASN A 30 7.67 3.50 18.49
C ASN A 30 8.47 4.58 19.25
N ASP A 31 9.24 5.42 18.55
CA ASP A 31 9.90 6.60 19.12
C ASP A 31 8.87 7.59 19.73
N ILE A 32 7.78 7.86 19.01
CA ILE A 32 6.71 8.75 19.50
C ILE A 32 6.04 8.20 20.76
N ARG A 33 5.75 6.89 20.80
CA ARG A 33 5.23 6.21 22.00
C ARG A 33 6.17 6.37 23.17
N ALA A 34 7.47 6.11 22.98
CA ALA A 34 8.49 6.29 24.03
C ALA A 34 8.64 7.74 24.51
N ILE A 35 8.47 8.74 23.62
CA ILE A 35 8.57 10.17 23.96
C ILE A 35 7.33 10.69 24.72
N ILE A 36 6.14 10.15 24.43
CA ILE A 36 4.88 10.62 25.03
C ILE A 36 4.50 9.80 26.27
N ASN A 37 4.70 8.48 26.25
CA ASN A 37 4.46 7.54 27.37
C ASN A 37 3.02 7.64 27.94
N ASP A 38 2.04 7.79 27.05
CA ASP A 38 0.60 7.84 27.33
C ASP A 38 -0.18 7.49 26.04
N ASP A 39 -0.30 6.19 25.76
CA ASP A 39 -0.94 5.72 24.52
C ASP A 39 -2.44 6.03 24.47
N GLN A 40 -3.11 6.10 25.63
CA GLN A 40 -4.52 6.46 25.72
C GLN A 40 -4.77 7.91 25.27
N ALA A 41 -3.85 8.83 25.59
CA ALA A 41 -3.88 10.20 25.06
C ALA A 41 -3.35 10.32 23.62
N LEU A 42 -2.46 9.41 23.19
CA LEU A 42 -1.80 9.47 21.88
C LEU A 42 -2.67 8.95 20.73
N MET A 43 -3.26 7.77 20.89
CA MET A 43 -3.92 7.03 19.79
C MET A 43 -5.05 7.81 19.10
N PRO A 44 -5.93 8.57 19.80
CA PRO A 44 -6.95 9.40 19.16
C PRO A 44 -6.41 10.49 18.23
N HIS A 45 -5.14 10.89 18.39
CA HIS A 45 -4.46 11.86 17.52
C HIS A 45 -3.60 11.19 16.44
N VAL A 46 -3.06 10.00 16.70
CA VAL A 46 -2.24 9.25 15.73
C VAL A 46 -3.08 8.52 14.69
N LEU A 47 -4.23 7.94 15.04
CA LEU A 47 -5.06 7.19 14.08
C LEU A 47 -5.50 8.03 12.85
N PRO A 48 -5.95 9.30 12.97
CA PRO A 48 -6.22 10.15 11.80
C PRO A 48 -4.97 10.49 10.98
N ALA A 49 -3.80 10.60 11.63
CA ALA A 49 -2.54 10.87 10.97
C ALA A 49 -2.00 9.65 10.21
N LEU A 50 -2.11 8.44 10.79
CA LEU A 50 -1.86 7.17 10.12
C LEU A 50 -2.75 7.00 8.89
N ARG A 51 -4.04 7.34 9.01
CA ARG A 51 -4.96 7.36 7.87
C ARG A 51 -4.51 8.30 6.77
N SER A 52 -4.21 9.56 7.11
CA SER A 52 -3.68 10.59 6.20
C SER A 52 -2.39 10.10 5.51
N TYR A 53 -1.47 9.53 6.29
CA TYR A 53 -0.21 8.97 5.83
C TYR A 53 -0.45 7.84 4.81
N ASN A 54 -1.14 6.76 5.17
CA ASN A 54 -1.37 5.59 4.30
C ASN A 54 -2.00 5.98 2.95
N LEU A 55 -2.99 6.89 2.95
CA LEU A 55 -3.69 7.36 1.76
C LEU A 55 -2.84 8.29 0.87
N SER A 56 -1.97 9.10 1.47
CA SER A 56 -1.01 9.91 0.73
C SER A 56 0.12 9.06 0.14
N GLN A 57 0.51 8.01 0.86
CA GLN A 57 1.64 7.14 0.56
C GLN A 57 1.33 6.04 -0.47
N LEU A 58 0.05 5.86 -0.82
CA LEU A 58 -0.43 4.76 -1.66
C LEU A 58 -0.03 3.41 -1.04
N HIS A 59 -0.40 3.20 0.23
CA HIS A 59 -0.14 1.96 0.94
C HIS A 59 -0.72 0.77 0.16
N VAL A 60 0.09 -0.28 0.00
CA VAL A 60 -0.28 -1.48 -0.75
C VAL A 60 -1.06 -2.39 0.19
N VAL A 61 -2.32 -2.64 -0.13
CA VAL A 61 -3.18 -3.57 0.62
C VAL A 61 -3.08 -4.94 -0.04
N GLU A 62 -2.72 -5.95 0.74
CA GLU A 62 -2.73 -7.34 0.30
C GLU A 62 -4.08 -7.98 0.62
N HIS A 63 -4.70 -8.62 -0.39
CA HIS A 63 -5.99 -9.27 -0.27
C HIS A 63 -5.78 -10.80 -0.32
N PRO A 64 -6.35 -11.57 0.63
CA PRO A 64 -6.26 -13.02 0.63
C PRO A 64 -7.03 -13.64 -0.56
N GLU A 65 -6.78 -14.92 -0.82
CA GLU A 65 -7.57 -15.68 -1.80
C GLU A 65 -9.02 -15.84 -1.31
N LEU A 66 -9.97 -15.39 -2.13
CA LEU A 66 -11.40 -15.26 -1.78
C LEU A 66 -12.26 -15.93 -2.85
N SER A 67 -12.63 -17.19 -2.60
CA SER A 67 -13.52 -18.05 -3.39
C SER A 67 -13.13 -18.26 -4.86
N GLU A 68 -13.32 -17.26 -5.71
CA GLU A 68 -13.04 -17.29 -7.15
C GLU A 68 -11.94 -16.28 -7.55
N VAL A 69 -11.47 -15.45 -6.60
CA VAL A 69 -10.47 -14.41 -6.82
C VAL A 69 -9.16 -14.82 -6.14
N PRO A 70 -8.04 -14.95 -6.88
CA PRO A 70 -6.75 -15.29 -6.29
C PRO A 70 -6.23 -14.16 -5.41
N ALA A 71 -5.30 -14.49 -4.50
CA ALA A 71 -4.60 -13.50 -3.69
C ALA A 71 -3.94 -12.42 -4.59
N HIS A 72 -4.17 -11.15 -4.26
CA HIS A 72 -3.80 -10.02 -5.10
C HIS A 72 -3.59 -8.75 -4.26
N THR A 73 -3.31 -7.61 -4.90
CA THR A 73 -3.04 -6.34 -4.21
C THR A 73 -3.88 -5.19 -4.77
N SER A 74 -4.15 -4.20 -3.92
CA SER A 74 -4.76 -2.92 -4.29
C SER A 74 -3.98 -1.75 -3.65
N LEU A 75 -4.28 -0.51 -4.03
CA LEU A 75 -3.68 0.68 -3.43
C LEU A 75 -4.71 1.47 -2.62
N LEU A 76 -4.36 1.78 -1.37
CA LEU A 76 -5.14 2.63 -0.50
C LEU A 76 -4.96 4.10 -0.89
N SER A 77 -6.01 4.75 -1.37
CA SER A 77 -5.97 6.17 -1.77
C SER A 77 -7.33 6.85 -1.60
N GLU A 78 -7.33 8.18 -1.63
CA GLU A 78 -8.55 9.00 -1.60
C GLU A 78 -9.51 8.70 -2.76
N ALA A 79 -9.01 8.13 -3.87
CA ALA A 79 -9.80 7.85 -5.06
C ALA A 79 -10.56 6.52 -5.01
N VAL A 80 -10.19 5.61 -4.08
CA VAL A 80 -10.88 4.33 -3.85
C VAL A 80 -11.81 4.34 -2.62
N ILE A 81 -12.01 5.50 -1.98
CA ILE A 81 -12.98 5.64 -0.88
C ILE A 81 -14.41 5.61 -1.44
N LEU A 82 -15.25 4.74 -0.89
CA LEU A 82 -16.68 4.66 -1.21
C LEU A 82 -17.45 5.76 -0.43
N PRO A 83 -18.07 6.75 -1.10
CA PRO A 83 -18.77 7.82 -0.41
C PRO A 83 -20.20 7.43 -0.03
N GLY A 84 -20.67 7.96 1.11
CA GLY A 84 -22.06 7.82 1.55
C GLY A 84 -22.36 6.55 2.35
N SER A 85 -21.39 5.66 2.53
CA SER A 85 -21.40 4.61 3.55
C SER A 85 -21.32 5.22 4.97
N GLU A 86 -21.76 4.46 5.98
CA GLU A 86 -21.78 4.92 7.37
C GLU A 86 -20.42 4.78 8.06
N SER A 87 -19.74 3.66 7.84
CA SER A 87 -18.30 3.50 8.04
C SER A 87 -17.54 3.89 6.77
N GLU A 88 -16.27 4.25 6.90
CA GLU A 88 -15.42 4.43 5.72
C GLU A 88 -15.05 3.07 5.12
N ARG A 89 -15.11 2.97 3.78
CA ARG A 89 -14.85 1.74 3.03
C ARG A 89 -14.01 2.02 1.81
N TYR A 90 -13.22 1.03 1.42
CA TYR A 90 -12.32 1.07 0.27
C TYR A 90 -12.77 0.11 -0.83
N VAL A 91 -12.49 0.45 -2.08
CA VAL A 91 -12.92 -0.31 -3.26
C VAL A 91 -11.80 -1.19 -3.80
N ASP A 92 -12.00 -2.51 -3.73
CA ASP A 92 -11.26 -3.48 -4.50
C ASP A 92 -11.90 -3.65 -5.90
N ASN A 93 -11.19 -3.16 -6.91
CA ASN A 93 -11.62 -3.20 -8.31
C ASN A 93 -11.29 -4.54 -9.01
N ILE A 94 -10.49 -5.42 -8.38
CA ILE A 94 -10.07 -6.72 -8.92
C ILE A 94 -11.05 -7.79 -8.44
N GLY A 95 -11.21 -7.97 -7.12
CA GLY A 95 -12.13 -8.92 -6.53
C GLY A 95 -13.59 -8.46 -6.44
N LYS A 96 -13.94 -7.28 -6.98
CA LYS A 96 -15.32 -6.75 -7.06
C LYS A 96 -16.02 -6.62 -5.72
N ASN A 97 -15.29 -6.10 -4.73
CA ASN A 97 -15.77 -5.89 -3.38
C ASN A 97 -15.39 -4.50 -2.86
N SER A 98 -16.09 -4.05 -1.82
CA SER A 98 -15.64 -3.02 -0.91
C SER A 98 -15.27 -3.65 0.43
N PHE A 99 -14.24 -3.14 1.10
CA PHE A 99 -13.73 -3.65 2.36
C PHE A 99 -13.57 -2.53 3.39
N ALA A 100 -13.62 -2.88 4.68
CA ALA A 100 -13.12 -2.05 5.76
C ALA A 100 -11.62 -2.32 5.97
N PHE A 101 -10.85 -1.29 6.33
CA PHE A 101 -9.40 -1.38 6.54
C PHE A 101 -9.02 -0.70 7.85
N ASP A 102 -8.32 -1.41 8.73
CA ASP A 102 -7.72 -0.80 9.91
C ASP A 102 -6.34 -0.22 9.59
N HIS A 103 -6.20 1.09 9.77
CA HIS A 103 -4.97 1.81 9.54
C HIS A 103 -3.88 1.56 10.61
N LEU A 104 -4.21 0.90 11.72
CA LEU A 104 -3.27 0.51 12.76
C LEU A 104 -2.69 -0.90 12.52
N THR A 105 -3.56 -1.91 12.38
CA THR A 105 -3.14 -3.32 12.20
C THR A 105 -2.90 -3.70 10.73
N PHE A 106 -3.21 -2.83 9.78
CA PHE A 106 -3.25 -3.09 8.33
C PHE A 106 -4.17 -4.24 7.91
N THR A 107 -5.15 -4.59 8.74
CA THR A 107 -6.09 -5.68 8.45
C THR A 107 -7.21 -5.25 7.50
N VAL A 108 -7.56 -6.14 6.57
CA VAL A 108 -8.76 -6.07 5.72
C VAL A 108 -9.90 -6.86 6.36
N SER A 109 -11.11 -6.33 6.35
CA SER A 109 -12.28 -6.95 6.97
C SER A 109 -13.59 -6.55 6.28
N ASP A 110 -14.68 -7.27 6.61
CA ASP A 110 -16.05 -6.98 6.14
C ASP A 110 -16.13 -6.75 4.61
N TYR A 111 -15.89 -7.79 3.81
CA TYR A 111 -16.05 -7.71 2.36
C TYR A 111 -17.53 -7.66 1.97
N GLN A 112 -17.91 -6.68 1.16
CA GLN A 112 -19.27 -6.46 0.66
C GLN A 112 -19.25 -6.24 -0.87
N PRO A 113 -20.14 -6.85 -1.66
CA PRO A 113 -20.10 -6.77 -3.13
C PRO A 113 -20.05 -5.34 -3.69
N TYR A 114 -19.25 -5.15 -4.74
CA TYR A 114 -19.07 -3.86 -5.41
C TYR A 114 -18.94 -4.03 -6.93
N GLU A 115 -19.94 -3.54 -7.68
CA GLU A 115 -19.94 -3.56 -9.14
C GLU A 115 -20.16 -2.15 -9.71
N LEU A 116 -19.22 -1.69 -10.52
CA LEU A 116 -19.39 -0.49 -11.35
C LEU A 116 -20.36 -0.79 -12.52
N PRO A 117 -21.09 0.22 -13.04
CA PRO A 117 -21.86 0.03 -14.26
C PRO A 117 -20.96 -0.35 -15.45
N GLU A 118 -21.50 -1.13 -16.40
CA GLU A 118 -20.73 -1.80 -17.47
C GLU A 118 -19.90 -0.83 -18.33
N GLU A 119 -20.43 0.35 -18.67
CA GLU A 119 -19.76 1.37 -19.48
C GLU A 119 -18.48 1.88 -18.79
N GLU A 120 -18.59 2.20 -17.49
CA GLU A 120 -17.50 2.68 -16.65
C GLU A 120 -16.47 1.58 -16.35
N GLU A 121 -16.91 0.36 -16.02
CA GLU A 121 -16.01 -0.76 -15.76
C GLU A 121 -15.21 -1.13 -17.01
N ALA A 122 -15.82 -1.12 -18.20
CA ALA A 122 -15.12 -1.44 -19.44
C ALA A 122 -13.95 -0.48 -19.72
N PHE A 123 -14.15 0.83 -19.54
CA PHE A 123 -13.08 1.82 -19.72
C PHE A 123 -12.04 1.77 -18.59
N ARG A 124 -12.48 1.59 -17.33
CA ARG A 124 -11.59 1.41 -16.17
C ARG A 124 -10.70 0.17 -16.32
N ALA A 125 -11.25 -0.94 -16.82
CA ALA A 125 -10.51 -2.18 -17.08
C ALA A 125 -9.51 -2.03 -18.23
N GLU A 126 -9.84 -1.28 -19.30
CA GLU A 126 -8.89 -1.01 -20.38
C GLU A 126 -7.71 -0.12 -19.91
N LEU A 127 -8.00 0.89 -19.09
CA LEU A 127 -6.99 1.70 -18.41
C LEU A 127 -6.12 0.84 -17.48
N ALA A 128 -6.74 -0.02 -16.64
CA ALA A 128 -6.04 -0.91 -15.73
C ALA A 128 -5.08 -1.87 -16.46
N LYS A 129 -5.55 -2.53 -17.52
CA LYS A 129 -4.74 -3.42 -18.36
C LYS A 129 -3.57 -2.68 -19.05
N SER A 130 -3.80 -1.44 -19.46
CA SER A 130 -2.75 -0.59 -20.04
C SER A 130 -1.71 -0.18 -18.99
N LEU A 131 -2.16 0.15 -17.77
CA LEU A 131 -1.33 0.59 -16.65
C LEU A 131 -0.56 -0.56 -16.01
N GLU A 132 -1.12 -1.76 -15.95
CA GLU A 132 -0.46 -3.01 -15.52
C GLU A 132 0.79 -3.27 -16.37
N ALA A 133 0.61 -3.25 -17.70
CA ALA A 133 1.69 -3.47 -18.65
C ALA A 133 2.75 -2.36 -18.60
N TYR A 134 2.37 -1.13 -18.24
CA TYR A 134 3.34 -0.07 -17.96
C TYR A 134 4.10 -0.33 -16.65
N SER A 135 3.39 -0.59 -15.55
CA SER A 135 3.96 -0.80 -14.22
C SER A 135 5.02 -1.91 -14.24
N LYS A 136 4.65 -3.10 -14.75
CA LYS A 136 5.53 -4.27 -14.85
C LYS A 136 6.78 -4.06 -15.72
N ASN A 137 6.75 -3.12 -16.67
CA ASN A 137 7.89 -2.82 -17.55
C ASN A 137 8.79 -1.68 -17.02
N HIS A 138 8.28 -0.81 -16.15
CA HIS A 138 9.02 0.37 -15.67
C HIS A 138 9.44 0.29 -14.18
N PHE A 139 8.76 -0.52 -13.36
CA PHE A 139 8.96 -0.57 -11.91
C PHE A 139 9.13 -2.03 -11.44
N PRO A 140 10.32 -2.46 -10.99
CA PRO A 140 10.59 -3.84 -10.53
C PRO A 140 9.97 -4.19 -9.17
N SER A 141 9.08 -3.34 -8.66
CA SER A 141 8.21 -3.50 -7.48
C SER A 141 7.03 -2.53 -7.60
N GLY A 142 6.47 -2.43 -8.81
CA GLY A 142 5.43 -1.48 -9.18
C GLY A 142 4.01 -2.01 -8.98
N PHE A 143 3.33 -1.47 -7.99
CA PHE A 143 1.90 -1.66 -7.77
C PHE A 143 1.11 -0.53 -8.41
N TYR A 144 -0.12 -0.79 -8.84
CA TYR A 144 -0.96 0.16 -9.55
C TYR A 144 -2.42 0.04 -9.14
N SER A 145 -3.18 1.12 -9.31
CA SER A 145 -4.63 1.16 -9.14
C SER A 145 -5.27 2.00 -10.24
N VAL A 146 -6.48 1.65 -10.64
CA VAL A 146 -7.33 2.48 -11.51
C VAL A 146 -8.72 2.53 -10.92
N ALA A 147 -9.02 3.65 -10.28
CA ALA A 147 -10.31 3.94 -9.68
C ALA A 147 -11.22 4.71 -10.64
N CYS A 148 -12.53 4.57 -10.44
CA CYS A 148 -13.56 5.39 -11.07
C CYS A 148 -14.29 6.17 -9.98
N SER A 149 -14.65 7.42 -10.25
CA SER A 149 -15.50 8.23 -9.35
C SER A 149 -17.00 7.99 -9.54
N GLN A 150 -17.40 7.02 -10.38
CA GLN A 150 -18.74 6.44 -10.38
C GLN A 150 -18.87 5.44 -9.25
N PHE A 151 -20.09 5.21 -8.76
CA PHE A 151 -20.39 4.22 -7.72
C PHE A 151 -21.52 3.27 -8.19
N PRO A 152 -21.69 2.10 -7.55
CA PRO A 152 -22.81 1.20 -7.82
C PRO A 152 -24.16 1.92 -7.69
N LEU A 153 -25.13 1.56 -8.54
CA LEU A 153 -26.43 2.24 -8.61
C LEU A 153 -27.51 1.40 -7.93
N ASN A 154 -27.82 1.70 -6.67
CA ASN A 154 -28.86 0.96 -5.94
C ASN A 154 -30.29 1.37 -6.33
N PRO A 155 -31.23 0.40 -6.42
CA PRO A 155 -30.98 -1.05 -6.40
C PRO A 155 -30.37 -1.54 -7.72
N GLN A 156 -29.43 -2.49 -7.62
CA GLN A 156 -28.77 -3.14 -8.76
C GLN A 156 -29.82 -3.54 -9.82
N PRO A 157 -29.64 -3.20 -11.11
CA PRO A 157 -30.65 -3.48 -12.13
C PRO A 157 -30.84 -4.99 -12.27
N ALA A 158 -31.98 -5.48 -11.78
CA ALA A 158 -32.21 -6.90 -11.61
C ALA A 158 -32.08 -7.66 -12.95
N ALA A 159 -31.05 -8.52 -13.03
CA ALA A 159 -30.89 -9.51 -14.08
C ALA A 159 -32.00 -10.57 -13.94
N ALA A 160 -33.21 -10.23 -14.41
CA ALA A 160 -34.38 -11.08 -14.29
C ALA A 160 -34.15 -12.39 -15.06
N PRO A 161 -34.13 -13.57 -14.39
CA PRO A 161 -34.05 -14.83 -15.10
C PRO A 161 -35.32 -14.99 -15.93
N ILE A 162 -35.18 -15.10 -17.26
CA ILE A 162 -36.30 -15.30 -18.17
C ILE A 162 -36.75 -16.76 -18.08
N THR A 163 -37.47 -17.09 -17.01
CA THR A 163 -38.18 -18.36 -16.87
C THR A 163 -39.49 -18.30 -17.63
N GLU A 164 -39.47 -18.73 -18.90
CA GLU A 164 -40.70 -19.06 -19.61
C GLU A 164 -41.44 -20.19 -18.87
N PRO A 165 -42.73 -20.01 -18.48
CA PRO A 165 -43.47 -21.05 -17.79
C PRO A 165 -43.93 -22.14 -18.78
N GLU A 166 -43.52 -23.39 -18.53
CA GLU A 166 -43.97 -24.54 -19.33
C GLU A 166 -45.50 -24.67 -19.34
N ALA A 167 -46.10 -24.59 -20.53
CA ALA A 167 -47.54 -24.78 -20.71
C ALA A 167 -47.90 -26.27 -20.80
N VAL A 168 -48.50 -26.81 -19.74
CA VAL A 168 -48.94 -28.21 -19.64
C VAL A 168 -49.91 -28.59 -20.78
N ILE A 169 -49.62 -29.69 -21.48
CA ILE A 169 -50.44 -30.24 -22.56
C ILE A 169 -51.45 -31.28 -22.05
N PRO A 170 -52.75 -31.11 -22.33
CA PRO A 170 -53.69 -32.21 -22.50
C PRO A 170 -54.12 -32.32 -23.99
N GLY A 171 -53.86 -33.48 -24.62
CA GLY A 171 -54.01 -33.63 -26.09
C GLY A 171 -55.36 -34.16 -26.58
N GLY A 172 -55.57 -34.12 -27.90
CA GLY A 172 -56.63 -34.85 -28.59
C GLY A 172 -57.10 -34.23 -29.92
N GLY A 173 -56.76 -34.86 -31.05
CA GLY A 173 -57.35 -34.54 -32.37
C GLY A 173 -56.34 -34.50 -33.53
N ALA A 174 -56.65 -35.21 -34.61
CA ALA A 174 -55.96 -35.23 -35.92
C ALA A 174 -57.05 -35.10 -37.03
N PRO A 175 -56.77 -34.98 -38.35
CA PRO A 175 -55.50 -35.16 -39.07
C PRO A 175 -55.22 -34.13 -40.21
N THR A 176 -54.39 -34.51 -41.21
CA THR A 176 -54.06 -33.85 -42.52
C THR A 176 -53.19 -32.57 -42.47
N GLU A 177 -52.29 -32.27 -43.43
CA GLU A 177 -51.93 -32.91 -44.73
C GLU A 177 -50.40 -32.77 -45.09
N ARG A 178 -49.90 -33.64 -46.00
CA ARG A 178 -48.65 -33.66 -46.84
C ARG A 178 -47.46 -32.68 -46.62
N ALA A 179 -46.29 -33.24 -46.26
CA ALA A 179 -45.11 -33.60 -47.11
C ALA A 179 -44.54 -32.66 -48.23
N PRO A 180 -43.24 -32.73 -48.66
CA PRO A 180 -42.05 -33.48 -48.15
C PRO A 180 -40.68 -32.70 -48.16
N GLU A 181 -39.56 -33.41 -47.87
CA GLU A 181 -38.14 -33.12 -48.23
C GLU A 181 -37.43 -31.88 -47.60
N ALA A 182 -36.13 -31.85 -47.25
CA ALA A 182 -35.05 -32.84 -46.98
C ALA A 182 -33.89 -32.08 -46.23
N GLN A 183 -32.68 -32.56 -45.89
CA GLN A 183 -31.92 -33.82 -46.09
C GLN A 183 -30.78 -33.96 -45.02
N ASP A 184 -30.20 -35.15 -44.85
CA ASP A 184 -29.03 -35.50 -44.00
C ASP A 184 -27.75 -35.73 -44.88
N PRO A 185 -26.47 -35.80 -44.38
CA PRO A 185 -26.04 -36.53 -43.17
C PRO A 185 -24.83 -36.04 -42.32
N ILE A 186 -24.87 -36.33 -41.00
CA ILE A 186 -24.02 -37.31 -40.22
C ILE A 186 -22.66 -37.73 -40.88
N PRO A 187 -21.49 -37.89 -40.17
CA PRO A 187 -21.25 -38.44 -38.80
C PRO A 187 -20.36 -37.54 -37.87
N ALA A 188 -19.96 -37.84 -36.61
CA ALA A 188 -20.02 -38.99 -35.65
C ALA A 188 -19.45 -38.53 -34.25
N THR A 189 -19.41 -39.24 -33.11
CA THR A 189 -20.20 -40.31 -32.39
C THR A 189 -19.59 -40.52 -30.97
N ALA A 190 -20.39 -40.94 -29.98
CA ALA A 190 -20.01 -41.49 -28.64
C ALA A 190 -19.41 -40.50 -27.60
N GLU A 191 -19.83 -40.40 -26.33
CA GLU A 191 -20.19 -41.39 -25.26
C GLU A 191 -18.96 -42.08 -24.63
N GLY A 192 -18.80 -42.26 -23.30
CA GLY A 192 -19.60 -41.89 -22.11
C GLY A 192 -18.67 -41.63 -20.88
N GLU A 193 -19.12 -41.07 -19.75
CA GLU A 193 -19.80 -41.73 -18.59
C GLU A 193 -19.04 -42.91 -17.92
N ALA A 194 -18.99 -43.09 -16.59
CA ALA A 194 -19.30 -42.22 -15.44
C ALA A 194 -18.83 -42.86 -14.08
N SER A 195 -18.74 -42.03 -13.02
CA SER A 195 -18.99 -42.32 -11.58
C SER A 195 -18.17 -43.34 -10.75
N ALA A 196 -17.65 -42.90 -9.58
CA ALA A 196 -17.94 -43.47 -8.24
C ALA A 196 -17.19 -42.75 -7.07
N GLU A 197 -17.83 -42.58 -5.91
CA GLU A 197 -17.35 -41.94 -4.66
C GLU A 197 -17.77 -42.76 -3.40
N PRO A 198 -17.57 -42.30 -2.12
CA PRO A 198 -16.32 -41.90 -1.45
C PRO A 198 -16.06 -42.82 -0.21
N PRO A 199 -16.60 -42.59 1.03
CA PRO A 199 -16.44 -41.51 2.05
C PRO A 199 -15.09 -41.64 2.84
N VAL A 200 -14.82 -41.45 4.14
CA VAL A 200 -15.50 -41.26 5.49
C VAL A 200 -14.41 -40.74 6.49
N GLU A 201 -14.59 -40.10 7.67
CA GLU A 201 -15.71 -39.46 8.41
C GLU A 201 -15.17 -38.64 9.64
N LYS A 202 -15.63 -37.38 9.89
CA LYS A 202 -15.74 -36.66 11.22
C LYS A 202 -14.46 -36.32 12.05
N MET A 203 -14.43 -35.47 13.10
CA MET A 203 -15.38 -34.58 13.84
C MET A 203 -14.60 -33.48 14.65
N ASP A 204 -15.23 -32.33 14.98
CA ASP A 204 -15.18 -31.48 16.22
C ASP A 204 -13.82 -30.95 16.80
N THR A 205 -13.66 -29.83 17.54
CA THR A 205 -14.55 -28.75 18.09
C THR A 205 -13.74 -27.49 18.54
N GLU A 206 -14.36 -26.30 18.44
CA GLU A 206 -14.42 -25.10 19.35
C GLU A 206 -13.20 -24.45 20.10
N GLU A 207 -13.20 -23.10 20.02
CA GLU A 207 -12.94 -22.01 21.03
C GLU A 207 -11.54 -21.42 21.43
N ASP A 208 -11.51 -20.07 21.33
CA ASP A 208 -10.84 -18.96 22.09
C ASP A 208 -9.31 -18.72 22.25
N ALA A 209 -8.87 -17.66 21.55
CA ALA A 209 -8.21 -16.41 22.01
C ALA A 209 -7.05 -16.35 23.05
N ASP A 210 -5.95 -15.69 22.66
CA ASP A 210 -5.41 -14.50 23.34
C ASP A 210 -4.71 -13.55 22.32
N PHE A 211 -4.35 -12.33 22.72
CA PHE A 211 -4.05 -11.18 21.83
C PHE A 211 -2.63 -10.60 22.05
N THR A 212 -1.81 -10.49 20.99
CA THR A 212 -0.54 -9.75 21.01
C THR A 212 -0.30 -8.98 19.70
N ASP A 213 -0.19 -7.65 19.78
CA ASP A 213 0.12 -6.78 18.63
C ASP A 213 1.53 -7.01 18.07
N VAL A 214 1.63 -7.55 16.86
CA VAL A 214 2.80 -7.39 15.98
C VAL A 214 2.32 -7.05 14.56
N VAL A 215 2.48 -5.80 14.15
CA VAL A 215 2.12 -5.36 12.80
C VAL A 215 3.26 -5.74 11.84
N ASN A 216 3.14 -6.92 11.23
CA ASN A 216 4.05 -7.36 10.17
C ASN A 216 3.82 -6.52 8.90
N GLU A 217 4.52 -5.40 8.77
CA GLU A 217 4.73 -4.77 7.46
C GLU A 217 5.51 -5.75 6.58
N LEU A 218 4.91 -6.26 5.50
CA LEU A 218 5.59 -7.20 4.60
C LEU A 218 6.75 -6.50 3.89
N VAL A 219 7.95 -6.68 4.44
CA VAL A 219 9.23 -6.37 3.78
C VAL A 219 9.41 -7.35 2.62
N ASN A 220 8.72 -7.06 1.52
CA ASN A 220 8.70 -7.87 0.30
C ASN A 220 10.13 -8.00 -0.25
N SER A 221 10.73 -9.17 -0.02
CA SER A 221 12.10 -9.53 -0.41
C SER A 221 12.21 -9.79 -1.91
N GLY A 222 12.07 -8.72 -2.69
CA GLY A 222 12.34 -8.69 -4.13
C GLY A 222 13.82 -8.84 -4.43
N ASP A 223 14.34 -10.06 -4.24
CA ASP A 223 15.75 -10.42 -4.22
C ASP A 223 16.43 -10.20 -5.58
N LEU A 224 17.16 -9.09 -5.69
CA LEU A 224 18.03 -8.72 -6.80
C LEU A 224 19.15 -7.83 -6.25
N GLU A 225 20.32 -8.42 -5.99
CA GLU A 225 21.52 -7.69 -5.58
C GLU A 225 21.86 -6.56 -6.59
N PRO A 226 21.87 -5.27 -6.18
CA PRO A 226 22.48 -4.23 -6.98
C PRO A 226 24.00 -4.31 -6.84
N SER A 227 24.71 -4.47 -7.95
CA SER A 227 26.18 -4.50 -7.98
C SER A 227 26.80 -3.25 -7.35
N SER A 228 27.85 -3.42 -6.54
CA SER A 228 28.46 -2.36 -5.72
C SER A 228 28.77 -1.08 -6.50
N THR A 229 28.21 0.05 -6.04
CA THR A 229 28.47 1.38 -6.60
C THR A 229 29.94 1.77 -6.38
N PRO A 230 30.70 2.21 -7.40
CA PRO A 230 32.13 2.44 -7.26
C PRO A 230 32.41 3.70 -6.43
N ALA A 231 32.95 3.51 -5.22
CA ALA A 231 33.41 4.60 -4.36
C ALA A 231 34.64 5.31 -4.98
N VAL A 232 34.56 6.64 -5.11
CA VAL A 232 35.64 7.47 -5.68
C VAL A 232 36.16 8.48 -4.65
N GLY A 233 37.27 8.18 -3.98
CA GLY A 233 38.03 9.19 -3.23
C GLY A 233 38.71 8.75 -1.92
N ASP A 234 39.70 7.87 -1.99
CA ASP A 234 40.62 7.54 -0.88
C ASP A 234 41.33 8.77 -0.27
N VAL A 235 41.41 8.82 1.07
CA VAL A 235 42.67 8.98 1.84
C VAL A 235 42.50 8.26 3.20
N GLY A 236 42.95 7.01 3.30
CA GLY A 236 42.73 6.15 4.48
C GLY A 236 43.65 6.37 5.69
N ILE A 237 43.46 5.49 6.69
CA ILE A 237 44.43 5.15 7.74
C ILE A 237 44.72 3.65 7.58
N LYS A 238 45.99 3.25 7.74
CA LYS A 238 46.41 1.84 7.80
C LYS A 238 46.57 1.42 9.25
N GLU A 239 45.84 0.40 9.67
CA GLU A 239 46.36 -0.63 10.57
C GLU A 239 46.06 -1.97 9.90
N ASP A 240 47.07 -2.84 9.78
CA ASP A 240 46.99 -4.07 9.00
C ASP A 240 46.45 -5.21 9.89
N ILE A 241 45.20 -5.65 9.66
CA ILE A 241 44.66 -6.90 10.21
C ILE A 241 44.51 -7.88 9.06
N THR A 242 45.55 -8.68 8.84
CA THR A 242 45.56 -9.80 7.88
C THR A 242 46.30 -10.99 8.48
N ASP A 243 45.79 -11.51 9.59
CA ASP A 243 46.21 -12.79 10.17
C ASP A 243 44.98 -13.71 10.29
N PRO A 244 44.94 -14.86 9.60
CA PRO A 244 43.74 -15.69 9.51
C PRO A 244 43.39 -16.41 10.81
N GLU A 245 44.36 -16.64 11.70
CA GLU A 245 44.14 -17.27 13.01
C GLU A 245 43.12 -16.47 13.85
N HIS A 246 43.05 -15.15 13.68
CA HIS A 246 42.16 -14.26 14.45
C HIS A 246 40.72 -14.18 13.91
N LEU A 247 40.39 -14.88 12.80
CA LEU A 247 38.99 -15.16 12.44
C LEU A 247 38.53 -16.50 13.02
N GLU A 248 39.39 -17.53 13.02
CA GLU A 248 39.06 -18.83 13.61
C GLU A 248 38.82 -18.70 15.13
N GLU A 249 39.59 -17.86 15.83
CA GLU A 249 39.33 -17.48 17.24
C GLU A 249 38.00 -16.73 17.47
N LEU A 250 37.46 -16.05 16.45
CA LEU A 250 36.18 -15.33 16.55
C LEU A 250 34.99 -16.26 16.26
N ASP A 251 35.10 -17.12 15.26
CA ASP A 251 34.07 -18.11 14.92
C ASP A 251 33.92 -19.17 16.04
N GLU A 252 35.03 -19.58 16.68
CA GLU A 252 35.01 -20.50 17.84
C GLU A 252 34.33 -19.85 19.06
N ALA A 253 34.61 -18.57 19.33
CA ALA A 253 33.96 -17.84 20.43
C ALA A 253 32.45 -17.60 20.22
N VAL A 254 32.00 -17.42 18.97
CA VAL A 254 30.58 -17.24 18.64
C VAL A 254 29.78 -18.54 18.82
N GLU A 255 30.35 -19.70 18.51
CA GLU A 255 29.70 -20.99 18.82
C GLU A 255 29.78 -21.33 20.32
N GLU A 256 30.85 -20.98 21.05
CA GLU A 256 30.94 -21.22 22.51
C GLU A 256 29.92 -20.36 23.30
N GLU A 257 29.65 -19.11 22.91
CA GLU A 257 28.59 -18.30 23.53
C GLU A 257 27.18 -18.81 23.16
N LYS A 258 26.99 -19.32 21.93
CA LYS A 258 25.72 -19.90 21.44
C LYS A 258 25.38 -21.26 22.08
N GLU A 259 26.34 -22.15 22.29
CA GLU A 259 26.12 -23.38 23.07
C GLU A 259 25.74 -23.03 24.53
N ARG A 260 26.26 -21.93 25.08
CA ARG A 260 25.91 -21.47 26.43
C ARG A 260 24.49 -20.91 26.52
N GLU A 261 24.02 -20.16 25.53
CA GLU A 261 22.60 -19.74 25.46
C GLU A 261 21.66 -20.96 25.38
N GLU A 262 22.03 -21.98 24.58
CA GLU A 262 21.27 -23.25 24.53
C GLU A 262 21.28 -24.05 25.86
N GLU A 263 22.30 -23.92 26.72
CA GLU A 263 22.29 -24.51 28.07
C GLU A 263 21.48 -23.67 29.08
N GLU A 264 21.56 -22.33 29.00
CA GLU A 264 20.77 -21.44 29.88
C GLU A 264 19.24 -21.59 29.62
N GLU A 265 18.81 -21.82 28.37
CA GLU A 265 17.40 -22.19 28.08
C GLU A 265 17.00 -23.57 28.64
N ARG A 266 17.94 -24.53 28.70
CA ARG A 266 17.66 -25.90 29.19
C ARG A 266 17.52 -25.95 30.71
N GLU A 267 18.30 -25.17 31.46
CA GLU A 267 18.17 -25.12 32.93
C GLU A 267 16.85 -24.45 33.39
N MET A 268 16.25 -23.57 32.59
CA MET A 268 14.94 -22.97 32.90
C MET A 268 13.74 -23.91 32.74
N GLY A 269 13.93 -25.12 32.22
CA GLY A 269 12.84 -26.07 31.90
C GLY A 269 12.26 -26.88 33.07
N GLU A 270 12.97 -27.03 34.20
CA GLU A 270 12.57 -27.96 35.28
C GLU A 270 12.18 -27.29 36.61
N GLY A 271 10.86 -27.19 36.88
CA GLY A 271 10.34 -27.45 38.23
C GLY A 271 9.33 -26.45 38.84
N ASN A 272 8.04 -26.80 38.78
CA ASN A 272 7.38 -27.39 39.96
C ASN A 272 5.99 -27.96 39.65
N ALA A 273 5.56 -28.94 40.44
CA ALA A 273 4.20 -29.47 40.42
C ALA A 273 3.61 -29.52 41.84
N VAL A 274 2.47 -28.85 42.06
CA VAL A 274 1.70 -28.95 43.32
C VAL A 274 0.21 -29.16 43.06
N GLU A 275 -0.30 -30.09 43.86
CA GLU A 275 -1.61 -30.72 43.97
C GLU A 275 -2.87 -29.81 43.94
N LYS A 276 -4.00 -30.37 43.48
CA LYS A 276 -5.34 -29.73 43.53
C LYS A 276 -6.04 -29.94 44.88
N THR A 277 -6.80 -28.94 45.35
CA THR A 277 -7.94 -29.12 46.26
C THR A 277 -9.09 -28.16 45.94
N GLU A 278 -10.33 -28.65 45.91
CA GLU A 278 -11.55 -27.86 45.74
C GLU A 278 -11.92 -27.08 47.03
N PRO A 279 -12.76 -26.04 46.93
CA PRO A 279 -14.16 -26.21 47.35
C PRO A 279 -15.20 -25.65 46.33
N LYS A 280 -16.46 -25.45 46.75
CA LYS A 280 -17.66 -25.63 45.90
C LYS A 280 -18.86 -24.77 46.38
N VAL A 281 -19.77 -24.41 45.44
CA VAL A 281 -21.09 -23.70 45.62
C VAL A 281 -20.90 -22.24 46.15
N GLU A 282 -21.70 -21.21 45.82
CA GLU A 282 -23.15 -21.11 45.56
C GLU A 282 -23.54 -20.12 44.41
N GLU A 283 -24.79 -20.24 43.94
CA GLU A 283 -25.45 -19.38 42.94
C GLU A 283 -26.29 -18.28 43.62
N GLU A 284 -26.49 -17.11 42.99
CA GLU A 284 -27.71 -16.32 43.23
C GLU A 284 -28.16 -15.51 41.98
N ASP A 285 -29.42 -15.10 42.00
CA ASP A 285 -30.29 -14.79 40.84
C ASP A 285 -29.99 -13.45 40.12
N GLY A 286 -30.38 -13.37 38.85
CA GLY A 286 -30.10 -12.25 37.96
C GLY A 286 -31.19 -11.17 37.90
N HIS A 287 -31.06 -10.28 36.92
CA HIS A 287 -32.12 -9.38 36.45
C HIS A 287 -32.01 -9.23 34.93
N LYS A 288 -33.12 -9.34 34.21
CA LYS A 288 -33.19 -9.23 32.74
C LYS A 288 -34.29 -8.23 32.35
N LEU A 289 -33.99 -7.33 31.40
CA LEU A 289 -34.94 -6.35 30.88
C LEU A 289 -35.91 -6.99 29.85
N PRO A 290 -37.09 -6.40 29.59
CA PRO A 290 -38.12 -7.03 28.77
C PRO A 290 -37.84 -6.93 27.26
N GLN A 291 -38.02 -8.04 26.56
CA GLN A 291 -37.72 -8.18 25.11
C GLN A 291 -38.61 -7.34 24.20
N GLU A 292 -39.73 -6.79 24.71
CA GLU A 292 -40.66 -5.95 23.94
C GLU A 292 -40.05 -4.59 23.55
N GLU A 293 -39.07 -4.07 24.30
CA GLU A 293 -38.38 -2.82 23.93
C GLU A 293 -37.32 -3.05 22.83
N GLU A 294 -36.67 -4.21 22.81
CA GLU A 294 -35.69 -4.58 21.78
C GLU A 294 -36.37 -4.71 20.40
N GLU A 295 -37.49 -5.44 20.32
CA GLU A 295 -38.28 -5.58 19.08
C GLU A 295 -38.85 -4.25 18.55
N GLU A 296 -39.16 -3.27 19.42
CA GLU A 296 -39.64 -1.94 18.97
C GLU A 296 -38.49 -1.01 18.55
N ILE A 297 -37.25 -1.28 18.99
CA ILE A 297 -36.05 -0.59 18.51
C ILE A 297 -35.65 -1.14 17.13
N GLU A 298 -35.59 -2.46 16.94
CA GLU A 298 -35.28 -3.07 15.62
C GLU A 298 -36.22 -2.56 14.53
N LYS A 299 -37.54 -2.56 14.79
CA LYS A 299 -38.54 -2.09 13.81
C LYS A 299 -38.47 -0.59 13.53
N LYS A 300 -37.88 0.21 14.42
CA LYS A 300 -37.56 1.63 14.18
C LYS A 300 -36.26 1.81 13.38
N VAL A 301 -35.29 0.90 13.53
CA VAL A 301 -34.05 0.88 12.73
C VAL A 301 -34.34 0.42 11.30
N GLU A 302 -35.15 -0.62 11.10
CA GLU A 302 -35.64 -1.00 9.76
C GLU A 302 -36.35 0.15 9.06
N GLY A 303 -37.24 0.85 9.78
CA GLY A 303 -37.99 2.00 9.27
C GLY A 303 -37.15 3.24 8.92
N LEU A 304 -35.84 3.22 9.19
CA LEU A 304 -34.90 4.31 8.88
C LEU A 304 -33.86 3.97 7.79
N LYS A 305 -33.89 2.75 7.22
CA LYS A 305 -33.16 2.43 5.99
C LYS A 305 -33.78 3.13 4.79
N MET A 306 -33.54 4.44 4.68
CA MET A 306 -33.77 5.19 3.46
C MET A 306 -32.81 4.68 2.38
N ASP A 307 -33.34 3.94 1.41
CA ASP A 307 -32.65 3.65 0.15
C ASP A 307 -32.28 4.97 -0.55
N LYS A 308 -31.07 5.47 -0.26
CA LYS A 308 -30.46 6.59 -0.97
C LYS A 308 -30.17 6.10 -2.39
N LYS A 309 -31.17 6.20 -3.27
CA LYS A 309 -31.02 5.94 -4.70
C LYS A 309 -29.85 6.75 -5.24
N GLN A 310 -28.74 6.07 -5.50
CA GLN A 310 -27.52 6.69 -6.02
C GLN A 310 -27.79 7.21 -7.43
N GLU A 311 -27.48 8.48 -7.68
CA GLU A 311 -27.66 9.11 -8.99
C GLU A 311 -26.41 8.85 -9.84
N LYS A 312 -26.57 8.40 -11.10
CA LYS A 312 -25.45 8.18 -12.01
C LYS A 312 -24.72 9.51 -12.26
N ILE A 313 -23.44 9.58 -11.94
CA ILE A 313 -22.58 10.71 -12.26
C ILE A 313 -22.43 10.72 -13.79
N GLU A 314 -22.94 11.76 -14.46
CA GLU A 314 -23.00 11.80 -15.94
C GLU A 314 -21.63 11.74 -16.63
N ASN A 315 -20.58 12.21 -15.94
CA ASN A 315 -19.21 12.23 -16.45
C ASN A 315 -18.24 11.85 -15.32
N PRO A 316 -17.97 10.56 -15.09
CA PRO A 316 -17.04 10.15 -14.06
C PRO A 316 -15.59 10.43 -14.46
N VAL A 317 -14.83 10.95 -13.49
CA VAL A 317 -13.38 11.08 -13.53
C VAL A 317 -12.76 9.72 -13.19
N TYR A 318 -11.67 9.36 -13.87
CA TYR A 318 -10.89 8.14 -13.58
C TYR A 318 -9.53 8.54 -13.01
N THR A 319 -9.08 7.84 -11.97
CA THR A 319 -7.80 8.11 -11.31
C THR A 319 -6.89 6.91 -11.45
N LEU A 320 -5.78 7.09 -12.14
CA LEU A 320 -4.72 6.10 -12.32
C LEU A 320 -3.61 6.42 -11.31
N GLU A 321 -3.22 5.44 -10.52
CA GLU A 321 -2.17 5.58 -9.50
C GLU A 321 -1.13 4.47 -9.66
N VAL A 322 0.14 4.80 -9.46
CA VAL A 322 1.27 3.88 -9.49
C VAL A 322 2.18 4.18 -8.31
N VAL A 323 2.64 3.13 -7.61
CA VAL A 323 3.62 3.23 -6.54
C VAL A 323 4.73 2.20 -6.75
N GLY A 324 5.99 2.66 -6.70
CA GLY A 324 7.18 1.84 -6.78
C GLY A 324 8.02 2.01 -5.52
N ASN A 325 8.20 0.92 -4.77
CA ASN A 325 8.88 0.91 -3.47
C ASN A 325 10.23 0.21 -3.54
N ARG A 326 11.31 0.83 -3.04
CA ARG A 326 12.60 0.17 -2.82
C ARG A 326 13.17 0.59 -1.47
N TYR A 327 13.29 -0.37 -0.55
CA TYR A 327 13.82 -0.17 0.80
C TYR A 327 15.00 -1.10 1.02
N ASN A 328 16.03 -0.60 1.71
CA ASN A 328 17.13 -1.41 2.21
C ASN A 328 17.63 -0.84 3.54
N PRO A 329 16.90 -1.10 4.65
CA PRO A 329 17.26 -0.55 5.97
C PRO A 329 18.66 -0.95 6.42
N SER A 330 19.12 -2.16 6.06
CA SER A 330 20.47 -2.66 6.34
C SER A 330 21.59 -1.86 5.64
N ASN A 331 21.26 -1.14 4.57
CA ASN A 331 22.14 -0.18 3.90
C ASN A 331 21.70 1.28 4.16
N PHE A 332 20.86 1.50 5.18
CA PHE A 332 20.42 2.82 5.66
C PHE A 332 19.74 3.70 4.60
N TRP A 333 18.92 3.12 3.70
CA TRP A 333 18.10 3.91 2.77
C TRP A 333 16.71 3.36 2.47
N THR A 334 15.81 4.30 2.18
CA THR A 334 14.45 4.05 1.70
C THR A 334 14.14 4.94 0.49
N GLY A 335 13.27 4.46 -0.41
CA GLY A 335 12.89 5.17 -1.63
C GLY A 335 11.51 4.78 -2.14
N ARG A 336 10.70 5.77 -2.51
CA ARG A 336 9.36 5.59 -3.07
C ARG A 336 9.09 6.57 -4.21
N TRP A 337 8.60 6.02 -5.33
CA TRP A 337 8.03 6.78 -6.45
C TRP A 337 6.51 6.65 -6.38
N ARG A 338 5.78 7.76 -6.45
CA ARG A 338 4.30 7.81 -6.47
C ARG A 338 3.83 8.66 -7.63
N THR A 339 2.91 8.16 -8.46
CA THR A 339 2.20 9.01 -9.42
C THR A 339 0.68 8.87 -9.30
N ARG A 340 0.00 10.00 -9.54
CA ARG A 340 -1.46 10.13 -9.54
C ARG A 340 -1.86 10.91 -10.78
N TRP A 341 -2.58 10.26 -11.69
CA TRP A 341 -3.03 10.80 -12.97
C TRP A 341 -4.55 10.79 -13.05
N VAL A 342 -5.14 11.97 -13.09
CA VAL A 342 -6.59 12.21 -13.06
C VAL A 342 -7.07 12.49 -14.48
N VAL A 343 -7.87 11.58 -15.02
CA VAL A 343 -8.46 11.63 -16.38
C VAL A 343 -9.86 12.23 -16.29
N ASP A 344 -9.98 13.49 -16.73
CA ASP A 344 -11.23 14.24 -16.81
C ASP A 344 -11.69 14.33 -18.27
N GLN A 345 -12.70 13.54 -18.62
CA GLN A 345 -13.27 13.48 -19.96
C GLN A 345 -14.03 14.77 -20.32
N THR A 346 -14.66 15.45 -19.34
CA THR A 346 -15.45 16.67 -19.56
C THR A 346 -14.57 17.89 -19.80
N ALA A 347 -13.49 18.05 -19.03
CA ALA A 347 -12.48 19.08 -19.28
C ALA A 347 -11.55 18.75 -20.46
N GLY A 348 -11.62 17.51 -20.97
CA GLY A 348 -10.78 17.02 -22.07
C GLY A 348 -9.30 16.99 -21.70
N LYS A 349 -8.96 16.61 -20.46
CA LYS A 349 -7.59 16.69 -19.92
C LYS A 349 -7.24 15.52 -19.02
N VAL A 350 -5.95 15.20 -18.99
CA VAL A 350 -5.32 14.32 -18.00
C VAL A 350 -4.32 15.14 -17.20
N ASN A 351 -4.47 15.17 -15.87
CA ASN A 351 -3.63 15.95 -14.97
C ASN A 351 -2.84 15.03 -14.04
N GLY A 352 -1.52 15.16 -14.02
CA GLY A 352 -0.61 14.29 -13.27
C GLY A 352 0.11 15.01 -12.15
N THR A 353 0.33 14.29 -11.04
CA THR A 353 1.37 14.60 -10.06
C THR A 353 2.33 13.40 -9.98
N ILE A 354 3.63 13.69 -10.01
CA ILE A 354 4.72 12.74 -9.76
C ILE A 354 5.42 13.19 -8.48
N GLN A 355 5.65 12.26 -7.56
CA GLN A 355 6.39 12.49 -6.32
C GLN A 355 7.48 11.43 -6.16
N VAL A 356 8.67 11.88 -5.78
CA VAL A 356 9.83 11.00 -5.54
C VAL A 356 10.42 11.37 -4.20
N ASP A 357 10.43 10.41 -3.29
CA ASP A 357 10.90 10.56 -1.93
C ASP A 357 12.00 9.52 -1.68
N VAL A 358 13.17 9.96 -1.24
CA VAL A 358 14.33 9.11 -0.94
C VAL A 358 14.99 9.59 0.33
N HIS A 359 15.28 8.69 1.26
CA HIS A 359 15.98 8.97 2.51
C HIS A 359 17.23 8.09 2.59
N TYR A 360 18.35 8.68 2.98
CA TYR A 360 19.60 7.98 3.30
C TYR A 360 20.13 8.51 4.63
N TYR A 361 20.37 7.60 5.57
CA TYR A 361 20.63 7.91 6.98
C TYR A 361 21.89 7.25 7.56
N GLU A 362 22.77 6.73 6.71
CA GLU A 362 24.09 6.28 7.16
C GLU A 362 24.92 7.48 7.67
N GLN A 363 25.24 7.48 8.97
CA GLN A 363 26.08 8.50 9.62
C GLN A 363 25.58 9.97 9.43
N GLY A 364 24.29 10.15 9.13
CA GLY A 364 23.69 11.45 8.84
C GLY A 364 22.19 11.35 8.57
N ASN A 365 21.62 12.36 7.91
CA ASN A 365 20.27 12.33 7.35
C ASN A 365 20.29 13.18 6.07
N VAL A 366 19.95 12.56 4.94
CA VAL A 366 19.82 13.20 3.63
C VAL A 366 18.50 12.76 3.02
N GLN A 367 17.63 13.73 2.71
CA GLN A 367 16.33 13.48 2.09
C GLN A 367 16.21 14.21 0.75
N LEU A 368 15.74 13.48 -0.25
CA LEU A 368 15.08 14.02 -1.44
C LEU A 368 13.57 13.94 -1.21
N ALA A 369 12.86 15.03 -1.47
CA ALA A 369 11.42 15.03 -1.64
C ALA A 369 11.08 15.91 -2.85
N THR A 370 10.40 15.35 -3.85
CA THR A 370 10.02 16.08 -5.06
C THR A 370 8.52 16.09 -5.30
N LYS A 371 8.05 17.10 -6.03
CA LYS A 371 6.70 17.17 -6.55
C LYS A 371 6.70 17.86 -7.91
N HIS A 372 6.50 17.08 -8.97
CA HIS A 372 6.33 17.56 -10.34
C HIS A 372 4.85 17.42 -10.73
N THR A 373 4.34 18.39 -11.49
CA THR A 373 2.94 18.40 -11.95
C THR A 373 2.88 18.62 -13.45
N ALA A 374 2.20 17.71 -14.15
CA ALA A 374 2.07 17.71 -15.60
C ALA A 374 0.58 17.73 -16.03
N SER A 375 0.30 18.12 -17.27
CA SER A 375 -1.05 18.09 -17.84
C SER A 375 -0.98 17.91 -19.35
N PHE A 376 -1.84 17.07 -19.92
CA PHE A 376 -1.95 16.84 -21.36
C PHE A 376 -3.42 16.69 -21.80
N PRO A 377 -3.77 17.01 -23.07
CA PRO A 377 -5.14 16.87 -23.55
C PRO A 377 -5.56 15.40 -23.66
N TYR A 378 -6.83 15.13 -23.35
CA TYR A 378 -7.43 13.79 -23.47
C TYR A 378 -7.50 13.35 -24.94
N PRO A 379 -6.99 12.16 -25.32
CA PRO A 379 -7.06 11.67 -26.69
C PRO A 379 -8.50 11.39 -27.12
N THR A 380 -9.01 12.15 -28.10
CA THR A 380 -10.41 12.06 -28.56
C THR A 380 -10.65 10.93 -29.56
N GLU A 381 -9.61 10.47 -30.27
CA GLU A 381 -9.70 9.44 -31.32
C GLU A 381 -8.65 8.32 -31.09
N PRO A 382 -8.94 7.06 -31.47
CA PRO A 382 -7.96 5.98 -31.47
C PRO A 382 -6.88 6.19 -32.54
N ASN A 383 -5.61 6.06 -32.17
CA ASN A 383 -4.48 6.31 -33.05
C ASN A 383 -3.94 5.00 -33.64
N GLY A 384 -4.39 4.68 -34.86
CA GLY A 384 -4.02 3.44 -35.55
C GLY A 384 -4.56 2.22 -34.81
N SER A 385 -3.67 1.46 -34.16
CA SER A 385 -4.01 0.31 -33.31
C SER A 385 -3.99 0.61 -31.81
N GLN A 386 -3.73 1.85 -31.38
CA GLN A 386 -3.78 2.23 -29.97
C GLN A 386 -5.17 2.78 -29.60
N SER A 387 -5.82 2.15 -28.63
CA SER A 387 -7.01 2.68 -27.98
C SER A 387 -6.71 3.93 -27.16
N ILE A 388 -7.76 4.62 -26.70
CA ILE A 388 -7.62 5.86 -25.91
C ILE A 388 -6.90 5.57 -24.59
N ALA A 389 -7.25 4.48 -23.89
CA ALA A 389 -6.54 4.05 -22.67
C ALA A 389 -5.05 3.80 -22.92
N SER A 390 -4.71 3.07 -23.99
CA SER A 390 -3.32 2.81 -24.38
C SER A 390 -2.55 4.09 -24.70
N GLN A 391 -3.19 5.07 -25.38
CA GLN A 391 -2.58 6.38 -25.67
C GLN A 391 -2.34 7.23 -24.41
N ILE A 392 -3.26 7.20 -23.44
CA ILE A 392 -3.11 7.90 -22.16
C ILE A 392 -1.88 7.36 -21.43
N VAL A 393 -1.79 6.03 -21.23
CA VAL A 393 -0.64 5.41 -20.54
C VAL A 393 0.67 5.56 -21.34
N THR A 394 0.61 5.51 -22.68
CA THR A 394 1.78 5.81 -23.55
C THR A 394 2.25 7.26 -23.39
N THR A 395 1.36 8.20 -23.06
CA THR A 395 1.71 9.61 -22.84
C THR A 395 2.26 9.84 -21.42
N ILE A 396 1.66 9.19 -20.42
CA ILE A 396 2.18 9.12 -19.05
C ILE A 396 3.62 8.59 -19.04
N SER A 397 3.86 7.42 -19.64
CA SER A 397 5.19 6.79 -19.75
C SER A 397 6.26 7.73 -20.30
N LYS A 398 5.92 8.53 -21.33
CA LYS A 398 6.83 9.53 -21.90
C LYS A 398 7.12 10.69 -20.95
N ILE A 399 6.12 11.18 -20.21
CA ILE A 399 6.30 12.27 -19.26
C ILE A 399 7.13 11.80 -18.06
N GLU A 400 6.81 10.64 -17.49
CA GLU A 400 7.57 10.07 -16.36
C GLU A 400 9.02 9.74 -16.75
N THR A 401 9.26 9.20 -17.97
CA THR A 401 10.61 8.97 -18.50
C THR A 401 11.38 10.27 -18.68
N ASN A 402 10.76 11.32 -19.23
CA ASN A 402 11.40 12.63 -19.38
C ASN A 402 11.73 13.26 -18.03
N TYR A 403 10.85 13.14 -17.04
CA TYR A 403 11.08 13.68 -15.69
C TYR A 403 12.19 12.94 -14.94
N HIS A 404 12.30 11.61 -15.10
CA HIS A 404 13.45 10.85 -14.59
C HIS A 404 14.77 11.33 -15.22
N LEU A 405 14.81 11.59 -16.53
CA LEU A 405 16.00 12.16 -17.18
C LEU A 405 16.30 13.58 -16.68
N GLU A 406 15.29 14.44 -16.51
CA GLU A 406 15.42 15.79 -15.94
C GLU A 406 16.01 15.76 -14.51
N LEU A 407 15.56 14.83 -13.65
CA LEU A 407 16.12 14.65 -12.31
C LEU A 407 17.62 14.30 -12.35
N ASN A 408 18.05 13.41 -13.24
CA ASN A 408 19.45 13.03 -13.38
C ASN A 408 20.33 14.22 -13.85
N ASP A 409 19.85 15.02 -14.80
CA ASP A 409 20.54 16.23 -15.25
C ASP A 409 20.62 17.30 -14.14
N VAL A 410 19.54 17.49 -13.36
CA VAL A 410 19.51 18.39 -12.21
C VAL A 410 20.51 17.97 -11.12
N TYR A 411 20.62 16.67 -10.82
CA TYR A 411 21.61 16.16 -9.87
C TYR A 411 23.06 16.41 -10.33
N SER A 412 23.33 16.23 -11.63
CA SER A 412 24.63 16.54 -12.24
C SER A 412 24.99 18.03 -12.10
N GLU A 413 24.05 18.93 -12.41
CA GLU A 413 24.23 20.38 -12.26
C GLU A 413 24.42 20.80 -10.79
N LEU A 414 23.66 20.23 -9.86
CA LEU A 414 23.75 20.49 -8.43
C LEU A 414 25.15 20.15 -7.89
N GLY A 415 25.68 18.99 -8.29
CA GLY A 415 27.04 18.53 -7.98
C GLY A 415 28.13 19.44 -8.55
N GLU A 416 28.06 19.76 -9.84
CA GLU A 416 29.12 20.52 -10.53
C GLU A 416 29.18 22.00 -10.14
N LYS A 417 28.01 22.63 -9.97
CA LYS A 417 27.86 24.10 -9.87
C LYS A 417 27.45 24.54 -8.47
N ALA A 418 26.31 24.06 -7.96
CA ALA A 418 25.69 24.60 -6.76
C ALA A 418 26.51 24.31 -5.49
N PHE A 419 26.87 23.04 -5.24
CA PHE A 419 27.68 22.68 -4.07
C PHE A 419 29.08 23.31 -4.12
N ARG A 420 29.71 23.39 -5.31
CA ARG A 420 30.99 24.11 -5.49
C ARG A 420 30.91 25.61 -5.20
N ALA A 421 29.76 26.24 -5.45
CA ALA A 421 29.53 27.65 -5.14
C ALA A 421 29.32 27.89 -3.63
N LEU A 422 28.62 26.98 -2.95
CA LEU A 422 28.43 27.01 -1.49
C LEU A 422 29.74 26.77 -0.72
N ARG A 423 30.46 25.69 -1.05
CA ARG A 423 31.74 25.36 -0.41
C ARG A 423 32.72 24.76 -1.41
N ARG A 424 33.82 25.47 -1.64
CA ARG A 424 34.94 24.95 -2.43
C ARG A 424 35.70 23.89 -1.62
N ALA A 425 36.00 22.74 -2.23
CA ALA A 425 36.85 21.70 -1.64
C ALA A 425 38.25 22.21 -1.25
N LEU A 426 38.77 23.21 -1.98
CA LEU A 426 39.99 23.95 -1.63
C LEU A 426 39.81 25.47 -1.83
N PRO A 427 40.53 26.29 -1.03
CA PRO A 427 40.70 27.73 -1.25
C PRO A 427 41.10 28.11 -2.69
N VAL A 428 41.03 29.41 -3.01
CA VAL A 428 41.39 29.93 -4.35
C VAL A 428 42.84 29.57 -4.74
N THR A 429 43.74 29.49 -3.76
CA THR A 429 45.15 29.07 -3.90
C THR A 429 45.35 27.61 -4.29
N ARG A 430 44.31 26.77 -4.26
CA ARG A 430 44.38 25.30 -4.44
C ARG A 430 45.32 24.60 -3.44
N GLN A 431 45.49 25.17 -2.24
CA GLN A 431 46.27 24.62 -1.14
C GLN A 431 45.42 24.57 0.14
N LYS A 432 45.72 23.64 1.06
CA LYS A 432 45.11 23.64 2.42
C LYS A 432 45.46 24.94 3.14
N MET A 433 44.62 25.36 4.09
CA MET A 433 44.84 26.63 4.79
C MET A 433 46.06 26.55 5.72
N ASP A 434 46.93 27.55 5.62
CA ASP A 434 48.13 27.71 6.45
C ASP A 434 47.76 28.52 7.70
N TRP A 435 47.46 27.83 8.80
CA TRP A 435 46.95 28.45 10.02
C TRP A 435 47.99 29.34 10.74
N ASP A 436 49.28 29.03 10.59
CA ASP A 436 50.38 29.86 11.13
C ASP A 436 50.43 31.21 10.41
N LYS A 437 50.22 31.24 9.08
CA LYS A 437 50.05 32.50 8.34
C LYS A 437 48.75 33.21 8.73
N VAL A 438 47.63 32.50 8.90
CA VAL A 438 46.35 33.11 9.29
C VAL A 438 46.44 33.87 10.61
N THR A 439 47.11 33.30 11.61
CA THR A 439 47.27 33.96 12.93
C THR A 439 48.23 35.15 12.89
N GLY A 440 49.22 35.15 11.99
CA GLY A 440 50.14 36.28 11.78
C GLY A 440 49.58 37.45 10.96
N TYR A 441 48.59 37.21 10.09
CA TYR A 441 48.03 38.25 9.20
C TYR A 441 47.07 39.19 9.92
N THR A 442 47.59 40.31 10.43
CA THR A 442 46.79 41.45 10.91
C THR A 442 46.19 42.24 9.73
N LEU A 443 45.23 41.63 9.04
CA LEU A 443 44.65 42.09 7.77
C LEU A 443 44.21 43.58 7.77
N GLY A 444 43.70 44.08 8.89
CA GLY A 444 43.31 45.48 9.06
C GLY A 444 44.48 46.47 9.02
N ALA A 445 45.70 46.06 9.41
CA ALA A 445 46.88 46.90 9.36
C ALA A 445 47.28 47.19 7.90
N ASP A 446 47.35 46.16 7.05
CA ASP A 446 47.75 46.35 5.65
C ASP A 446 46.63 46.96 4.79
N LEU A 447 45.35 46.67 5.10
CA LEU A 447 44.21 47.39 4.51
C LEU A 447 44.20 48.90 4.86
N SER A 448 44.74 49.31 6.01
CA SER A 448 44.89 50.73 6.34
C SER A 448 46.05 51.39 5.59
N LYS A 449 47.18 50.71 5.42
CA LYS A 449 48.33 51.18 4.60
C LYS A 449 47.99 51.32 3.12
N ALA A 450 47.18 50.41 2.58
CA ALA A 450 46.77 50.42 1.17
C ALA A 450 45.73 51.52 0.83
N ARG A 451 45.39 52.38 1.78
CA ARG A 451 44.36 53.43 1.66
C ARG A 451 44.87 54.84 1.98
N ALA A 452 46.19 54.99 2.08
CA ALA A 452 46.93 56.23 2.33
C ALA A 452 47.97 56.48 1.23
#